data_AF-A0A2S2P935-F1
#
_entry.id   AF-A0A2S2P935-F1
#
_cell.length_a   1.000
_cell.length_b   1.000
_cell.length_c   1.000
_cell.angle_alpha   90.00
_cell.angle_beta   90.00
_cell.angle_gamma   90.00
#
_symmetry.space_group_name_H-M   'P 1'
#
loop_
_entity.id
_entity.type
_entity.pdbx_description
1 polymer ?
#
loop_
_entity_poly.entity_id
_entity_poly.type
_entity_poly.pdbx_seq_one_letter_code
_entity_poly.pdbx_strand_id
1 'polypeptide(L)'
;MMKWNLVRVSEDFFVIALGLPVPTYNGIPLDPPLRSRFQARHIMTPSYANMLNDLTAEYPTAPKDKLEKVLSCAYALASPESSELGLHDFPIENVPSVAKIIYNNPSVSPNNVLKRLYPYE
;
A
#
# COMPACT_ATOMS: atom_id res chain seq x y z
N MET A 1 19.67 -41.03 -12.04
CA MET A 1 19.66 -39.67 -11.46
C MET A 1 19.45 -38.67 -12.58
N MET A 2 18.37 -37.88 -12.55
CA MET A 2 18.17 -36.80 -13.53
C MET A 2 19.29 -35.76 -13.41
N LYS A 3 19.93 -35.43 -14.53
CA LYS A 3 20.96 -34.40 -14.63
C LYS A 3 20.27 -33.04 -14.61
N TRP A 4 20.65 -32.16 -13.68
CA TRP A 4 20.03 -30.85 -13.52
C TRP A 4 20.40 -29.96 -14.72
N ASN A 5 19.40 -29.37 -15.38
CA ASN A 5 19.58 -28.62 -16.63
C ASN A 5 19.95 -27.14 -16.39
N LEU A 6 21.00 -26.92 -15.59
CA LEU A 6 21.45 -25.58 -15.22
C LEU A 6 22.26 -24.95 -16.36
N VAL A 7 21.97 -23.68 -16.67
CA VAL A 7 22.65 -22.90 -17.71
C VAL A 7 23.30 -21.68 -17.05
N ARG A 8 24.45 -21.23 -17.58
CA ARG A 8 25.12 -20.01 -17.10
C ARG A 8 24.19 -18.80 -17.26
N VAL A 9 24.09 -17.97 -16.22
CA VAL A 9 23.32 -16.73 -16.22
C VAL A 9 24.21 -15.53 -16.55
N SER A 10 23.59 -14.41 -16.94
CA SER A 10 24.29 -13.13 -17.12
C SER A 10 24.94 -12.66 -15.81
N GLU A 11 26.08 -11.97 -15.90
CA GLU A 11 26.71 -11.31 -14.75
C GLU A 11 25.85 -10.15 -14.22
N ASP A 12 25.00 -9.56 -15.06
CA ASP A 12 24.07 -8.47 -14.70
C ASP A 12 22.70 -9.00 -14.24
N PHE A 13 22.60 -10.26 -13.83
CA PHE A 13 21.32 -10.84 -13.41
C PHE A 13 21.02 -10.52 -11.94
N PHE A 14 19.87 -9.88 -11.70
CA PHE A 14 19.40 -9.53 -10.36
C PHE A 14 18.14 -10.33 -10.01
N VAL A 15 18.05 -10.76 -8.75
CA VAL A 15 16.86 -11.45 -8.22
C VAL A 15 16.15 -10.53 -7.23
N ILE A 16 14.87 -10.25 -7.48
CA ILE A 16 13.99 -9.57 -6.54
C ILE A 16 12.96 -10.58 -6.05
N ALA A 17 12.84 -10.72 -4.74
CA ALA A 17 11.79 -11.50 -4.10
C ALA A 17 10.81 -10.56 -3.40
N LEU A 18 9.51 -10.77 -3.59
CA LEU A 18 8.47 -10.09 -2.84
C LEU A 18 8.02 -10.99 -1.69
N GLY A 19 8.25 -10.56 -0.45
CA GLY A 19 7.68 -11.22 0.70
C GLY A 19 6.18 -10.91 0.76
N LEU A 20 5.34 -11.94 0.80
CA LEU A 20 3.94 -11.75 1.16
C LEU A 20 3.86 -11.38 2.64
N PRO A 21 3.02 -10.42 3.04
CA PRO A 21 2.72 -10.20 4.44
C PRO A 21 2.09 -11.50 4.96
N VAL A 22 2.88 -12.26 5.74
CA VAL A 22 2.34 -13.34 6.55
C VAL A 22 1.49 -12.65 7.62
N PRO A 23 0.25 -13.09 7.88
CA PRO A 23 -0.57 -12.49 8.92
C PRO A 23 0.20 -12.44 10.25
N THR A 24 -0.13 -11.49 11.12
CA THR A 24 0.50 -11.17 12.42
C THR A 24 0.59 -12.35 13.42
N TYR A 25 0.23 -13.56 13.01
CA TYR A 25 0.53 -14.78 13.73
C TYR A 25 2.03 -15.05 13.72
N ASN A 26 2.52 -15.75 14.76
CA ASN A 26 3.90 -16.20 14.85
C ASN A 26 4.30 -17.02 13.61
N GLY A 27 4.89 -16.36 12.63
CA GLY A 27 5.40 -16.98 11.42
C GLY A 27 6.75 -17.65 11.66
N ILE A 28 7.00 -18.73 10.92
CA ILE A 28 8.32 -19.33 10.82
C ILE A 28 9.23 -18.27 10.19
N PRO A 29 10.36 -17.92 10.82
CA PRO A 29 11.19 -16.84 10.32
C PRO A 29 11.85 -17.27 9.00
N LEU A 30 12.14 -16.32 8.11
CA LEU A 30 12.67 -16.59 6.75
C LEU A 30 13.77 -17.66 6.76
N ASP A 31 13.68 -18.65 5.89
CA ASP A 31 14.63 -19.77 5.85
C ASP A 31 16.09 -19.26 5.81
N PRO A 32 17.03 -19.91 6.52
CA PRO A 32 18.44 -19.50 6.57
C PRO A 32 19.07 -19.13 5.22
N PRO A 33 18.85 -19.88 4.11
CA PRO A 33 19.37 -19.49 2.80
C PRO A 33 18.77 -18.18 2.26
N LEU A 34 17.52 -17.85 2.58
CA LEU A 34 16.93 -16.58 2.15
C LEU A 34 17.43 -15.40 3.00
N ARG A 35 17.57 -15.60 4.31
CA ARG A 35 18.05 -14.57 5.24
C ARG A 35 19.51 -14.16 5.00
N SER A 36 20.34 -15.10 4.56
CA SER A 36 21.77 -14.88 4.32
C SER A 36 22.11 -14.44 2.89
N ARG A 37 21.25 -14.75 1.92
CA ARG A 37 21.51 -14.47 0.49
C ARG A 37 20.79 -13.25 -0.06
N PHE A 38 19.76 -12.77 0.63
CA PHE A 38 19.00 -11.59 0.23
C PHE A 38 19.16 -10.45 1.22
N GLN A 39 19.19 -9.23 0.68
CA GLN A 39 18.97 -8.02 1.47
C GLN A 39 17.47 -7.78 1.55
N ALA A 40 16.95 -7.55 2.75
CA ALA A 40 15.55 -7.24 2.96
C ALA A 40 15.33 -5.73 3.10
N ARG A 41 14.33 -5.20 2.39
CA ARG A 41 13.85 -3.83 2.56
C ARG A 41 12.38 -3.88 2.93
N HIS A 42 12.05 -3.33 4.10
CA HIS A 42 10.66 -3.09 4.47
C HIS A 42 10.17 -1.79 3.81
N ILE A 43 9.06 -1.87 3.08
CA ILE A 43 8.43 -0.70 2.45
C ILE A 43 7.25 -0.31 3.33
N MET A 44 7.40 0.78 4.06
CA MET A 44 6.33 1.32 4.88
C MET A 44 5.35 2.11 4.04
N THR A 45 4.10 2.16 4.48
CA THR A 45 3.12 3.11 3.97
C THR A 45 3.66 4.54 4.17
N PRO A 46 3.48 5.42 3.17
CA PRO A 46 3.97 6.80 3.26
C PRO A 46 3.29 7.53 4.43
N SER A 47 3.93 8.57 4.94
CA SER A 47 3.29 9.45 5.93
C SER A 47 2.18 10.28 5.28
N TYR A 48 1.22 10.74 6.09
CA TYR A 48 0.15 11.64 5.62
C TYR A 48 0.71 12.83 4.80
N ALA A 49 1.76 13.48 5.31
CA ALA A 49 2.36 14.64 4.66
C ALA A 49 2.98 14.29 3.29
N ASN A 50 3.70 13.16 3.21
CA ASN A 50 4.29 12.71 1.96
C ASN A 50 3.20 12.36 0.94
N MET A 51 2.19 11.59 1.36
CA MET A 51 1.10 11.22 0.47
C MET A 51 0.30 12.44 0.01
N LEU A 52 0.03 13.42 0.87
CA LEU A 52 -0.64 14.65 0.47
C LEU A 52 0.19 15.45 -0.56
N ASN A 53 1.50 15.53 -0.36
CA ASN A 53 2.42 16.21 -1.28
C ASN A 53 2.45 15.50 -2.64
N ASP A 54 2.58 14.16 -2.65
CA ASP A 54 2.61 13.34 -3.85
C ASP A 54 1.29 13.50 -4.65
N LEU A 55 0.14 13.39 -3.96
CA LEU A 55 -1.18 13.56 -4.58
C LEU A 55 -1.40 14.98 -5.11
N THR A 56 -0.92 16.00 -4.41
CA THR A 56 -1.02 17.39 -4.86
C THR A 56 -0.14 17.66 -6.08
N ALA A 57 1.03 17.02 -6.14
CA ALA A 57 1.94 17.12 -7.29
C ALA A 57 1.38 16.40 -8.52
N GLU A 58 0.78 15.21 -8.33
CA GLU A 58 0.20 14.41 -9.41
C GLU A 58 -1.14 14.97 -9.90
N TYR A 59 -1.96 15.52 -9.01
CA TYR A 59 -3.31 16.04 -9.28
C TYR A 59 -3.48 17.52 -8.90
N PRO A 60 -2.78 18.47 -9.56
CA PRO A 60 -2.69 19.87 -9.11
C PRO A 60 -4.02 20.64 -9.15
N THR A 61 -4.98 20.24 -9.99
CA THR A 61 -6.30 20.90 -10.11
C THR A 61 -7.37 20.26 -9.24
N ALA A 62 -7.05 19.20 -8.50
CA ALA A 62 -8.01 18.54 -7.63
C ALA A 62 -8.36 19.44 -6.42
N PRO A 63 -9.62 19.42 -5.93
CA PRO A 63 -10.01 20.15 -4.74
C PRO A 63 -9.25 19.67 -3.49
N LYS A 64 -8.29 20.49 -3.01
CA LYS A 64 -7.43 20.14 -1.87
C LYS A 64 -8.21 19.80 -0.60
N ASP A 65 -9.23 20.58 -0.26
CA ASP A 65 -10.10 20.33 0.91
C ASP A 65 -10.73 18.92 0.88
N LYS A 66 -11.11 18.42 -0.30
CA LYS A 66 -11.67 17.07 -0.43
C LYS A 66 -10.60 15.99 -0.29
N LEU A 67 -9.41 16.21 -0.88
CA LEU A 67 -8.29 15.30 -0.74
C LEU A 67 -7.85 15.17 0.72
N GLU A 68 -7.72 16.29 1.42
CA GLU A 68 -7.37 16.32 2.85
C GLU A 68 -8.40 15.57 3.70
N LYS A 69 -9.70 15.79 3.47
CA LYS A 69 -10.78 15.09 4.19
C LYS A 69 -10.79 13.57 3.95
N VAL A 70 -10.56 13.14 2.72
CA VAL A 70 -10.47 11.69 2.41
C VAL A 70 -9.22 11.11 3.04
N LEU A 71 -8.08 11.79 2.90
CA LEU A 71 -6.80 11.32 3.39
C LEU A 71 -6.79 11.24 4.92
N SER A 72 -7.33 12.24 5.62
CA SER A 72 -7.44 12.22 7.07
C SER A 72 -8.29 11.05 7.57
N CYS A 73 -9.40 10.77 6.88
CA CYS A 73 -10.27 9.65 7.20
C CYS A 73 -9.59 8.30 6.92
N ALA A 74 -8.87 8.19 5.80
CA ALA A 74 -8.09 7.01 5.44
C ALA A 74 -7.02 6.67 6.48
N TYR A 75 -6.23 7.65 6.92
CA TYR A 75 -5.20 7.42 7.95
C TYR A 75 -5.79 7.13 9.33
N ALA A 76 -6.96 7.71 9.67
CA ALA A 76 -7.66 7.37 10.90
C ALA A 76 -8.23 5.95 10.88
N LEU A 77 -8.67 5.45 9.72
CA LEU A 77 -9.16 4.07 9.57
C LEU A 77 -8.01 3.05 9.45
N ALA A 78 -6.85 3.46 8.97
CA ALA A 78 -5.65 2.62 8.89
C ALA A 78 -4.82 2.61 10.19
N SER A 79 -5.26 3.31 11.23
CA SER A 79 -4.53 3.41 12.49
C SER A 79 -4.72 2.14 13.36
N PRO A 80 -3.77 1.78 14.23
CA PRO A 80 -3.89 0.58 15.08
C PRO A 80 -5.16 0.56 15.95
N GLU A 81 -5.62 1.75 16.36
CA GLU A 81 -6.81 1.93 17.16
C GLU A 81 -8.09 1.48 16.44
N SER A 82 -8.11 1.51 15.10
CA SER A 82 -9.25 1.02 14.32
C SER A 82 -9.40 -0.50 14.42
N SER A 83 -8.28 -1.22 14.47
CA SER A 83 -8.27 -2.68 14.66
C SER A 83 -8.73 -3.06 16.06
N GLU A 84 -8.41 -2.27 17.08
CA GLU A 84 -8.92 -2.46 18.46
C GLU A 84 -10.44 -2.29 18.54
N LEU A 85 -11.01 -1.42 17.69
CA LEU A 85 -12.46 -1.22 17.56
C LEU A 85 -13.16 -2.33 16.77
N GLY A 86 -12.42 -3.32 16.26
CA GLY A 86 -12.96 -4.43 15.46
C GLY A 86 -13.33 -4.05 14.02
N LEU A 87 -12.80 -2.94 13.51
CA LEU A 87 -12.95 -2.58 12.10
C LEU A 87 -12.00 -3.41 11.23
N HIS A 88 -12.38 -3.63 9.97
CA HIS A 88 -11.53 -4.27 8.98
C HIS A 88 -10.40 -3.33 8.52
N ASP A 89 -9.32 -3.92 8.02
CA ASP A 89 -8.18 -3.17 7.49
C ASP A 89 -8.60 -2.24 6.35
N PHE A 90 -8.16 -0.99 6.43
CA PHE A 90 -8.40 0.01 5.40
C PHE A 90 -7.31 -0.05 4.33
N PRO A 91 -7.65 -0.18 3.03
CA PRO A 91 -6.67 -0.30 1.95
C PRO A 91 -6.11 1.08 1.57
N ILE A 92 -5.16 1.58 2.36
CA ILE A 92 -4.59 2.92 2.19
C ILE A 92 -3.84 3.09 0.86
N GLU A 93 -3.35 2.00 0.28
CA GLU A 93 -2.74 1.96 -1.06
C GLU A 93 -3.71 2.33 -2.18
N ASN A 94 -5.03 2.28 -1.95
CA ASN A 94 -6.03 2.65 -2.95
C ASN A 94 -6.37 4.15 -2.96
N VAL A 95 -5.83 4.94 -2.03
CA VAL A 95 -6.08 6.38 -1.93
C VAL A 95 -5.70 7.16 -3.22
N PRO A 96 -4.61 6.84 -3.95
CA PRO A 96 -4.32 7.46 -5.25
C PRO A 96 -5.43 7.28 -6.28
N SER A 97 -6.09 6.12 -6.30
CA SER A 97 -7.24 5.86 -7.18
C SER A 97 -8.41 6.79 -6.85
N VAL A 98 -8.60 7.14 -5.58
CA VAL A 98 -9.60 8.11 -5.14
C VAL A 98 -9.24 9.52 -5.52
N ALA A 99 -7.98 9.91 -5.36
CA ALA A 99 -7.50 11.21 -5.81
C ALA A 99 -7.76 11.39 -7.32
N LYS A 100 -7.52 10.34 -8.11
CA LYS A 100 -7.84 10.31 -9.54
C LYS A 100 -9.34 10.48 -9.83
N ILE A 101 -10.23 9.86 -9.04
CA ILE A 101 -11.68 10.03 -9.17
C ILE A 101 -12.10 11.47 -8.87
N ILE A 102 -11.56 12.05 -7.78
CA ILE A 102 -11.85 13.43 -7.36
C ILE A 102 -11.33 14.43 -8.40
N TYR A 103 -10.14 14.18 -8.95
CA TYR A 103 -9.54 14.96 -10.02
C TYR A 103 -10.41 14.97 -11.28
N ASN A 104 -10.85 13.78 -11.74
CA ASN A 104 -11.68 13.65 -12.93
C ASN A 104 -13.13 14.14 -12.72
N ASN A 105 -13.65 14.06 -11.49
CA ASN A 105 -15.02 14.42 -11.17
C ASN A 105 -15.08 15.30 -9.89
N PRO A 106 -14.82 16.61 -10.00
CA PRO A 106 -14.75 17.50 -8.85
C PRO A 106 -16.07 17.64 -8.07
N SER A 107 -17.21 17.30 -8.68
CA SER A 107 -18.54 17.33 -8.05
C SER A 107 -18.79 16.17 -7.08
N VAL A 108 -17.96 15.13 -7.08
CA VAL A 108 -18.16 13.95 -6.24
C VAL A 108 -17.97 14.31 -4.76
N SER A 109 -18.88 13.81 -3.91
CA SER A 109 -18.81 13.97 -2.46
C SER A 109 -17.74 13.04 -1.86
N PRO A 110 -16.89 13.52 -0.93
CA PRO A 110 -15.91 12.68 -0.22
C PRO A 110 -16.50 11.40 0.36
N ASN A 111 -17.72 11.46 0.91
CA ASN A 111 -18.38 10.30 1.51
C ASN A 111 -18.69 9.20 0.47
N ASN A 112 -19.14 9.58 -0.73
CA ASN A 112 -19.40 8.61 -1.81
C ASN A 112 -18.12 7.92 -2.27
N VAL A 113 -16.98 8.60 -2.17
CA VAL A 113 -15.70 7.99 -2.55
C VAL A 113 -15.19 7.07 -1.44
N LEU A 114 -15.31 7.48 -0.18
CA LEU A 114 -14.97 6.65 0.96
C LEU A 114 -15.77 5.34 0.98
N LYS A 115 -17.10 5.40 0.75
CA LYS A 115 -17.95 4.20 0.63
C LYS A 115 -17.49 3.22 -0.45
N ARG A 116 -16.87 3.70 -1.54
CA ARG A 116 -16.33 2.85 -2.61
C ARG A 116 -14.99 2.22 -2.24
N LEU A 117 -14.21 2.92 -1.43
CA LEU A 117 -12.90 2.45 -1.01
C LEU A 117 -12.98 1.49 0.18
N TYR A 118 -13.97 1.69 1.04
CA TYR A 118 -14.21 0.91 2.24
C TYR A 118 -15.73 0.72 2.43
N PRO A 119 -16.33 -0.27 1.73
CA PRO A 119 -17.74 -0.60 1.91
C PRO A 119 -17.93 -1.24 3.29
N TYR A 120 -18.63 -0.52 4.16
CA TYR A 120 -18.89 -0.94 5.55
C TYR A 120 -20.36 -1.33 5.80
N GLU A 121 -21.20 -1.24 4.77
CA GLU A 121 -22.59 -1.71 4.78
C GLU A 121 -22.67 -3.19 4.42
#